data_AF-A0A2E7VTF8-F1
#
_entry.id   AF-A0A2E7VTF8-F1
#
_cell.length_a   1.000
_cell.length_b   1.000
_cell.length_c   1.000
_cell.angle_alpha   90.00
_cell.angle_beta   90.00
_cell.angle_gamma   90.00
#
_symmetry.space_group_name_H-M   'P 1'
#
loop_
_entity.id
_entity.type
_entity.pdbx_description
1 polymer ?
#
loop_
_entity_poly.entity_id
_entity_poly.type
_entity_poly.pdbx_seq_one_letter_code
_entity_poly.pdbx_strand_id
1 'polypeptide(L)'
;MFNDPFIKIFILLVIYSLILIIIKFLNIGRKKTFKNCTNACPDCSNALNRTKRKQIDKILFHISFRIFDLKRYSCNECGWEGLRWEDRYRPQGN
;
A
#
# COMPACT_ATOMS: atom_id res chain seq x y z
N MET A 1 -19.41 16.26 26.24
CA MET A 1 -19.48 15.29 25.11
C MET A 1 -18.20 15.32 24.26
N PHE A 2 -17.73 16.46 23.71
CA PHE A 2 -16.51 16.51 22.89
C PHE A 2 -15.16 16.54 23.64
N ASN A 3 -15.15 16.69 24.96
CA ASN A 3 -13.91 16.73 25.77
C ASN A 3 -13.51 15.39 26.39
N ASP A 4 -14.30 14.35 26.16
CA ASP A 4 -13.96 13.02 26.64
C ASP A 4 -12.78 12.46 25.82
N PRO A 5 -11.66 12.08 26.47
CA PRO A 5 -10.48 11.57 25.77
C PRO A 5 -10.77 10.27 25.01
N PHE A 6 -11.68 9.42 25.49
CA PHE A 6 -12.08 8.20 24.80
C PHE A 6 -12.80 8.53 23.50
N ILE A 7 -13.77 9.45 23.52
CA ILE A 7 -14.50 9.87 22.31
C ILE A 7 -13.55 10.49 21.29
N LYS A 8 -12.58 11.30 21.73
CA LYS A 8 -11.56 11.88 20.84
C LYS A 8 -10.71 10.80 20.14
N ILE A 9 -10.22 9.82 20.89
CA ILE A 9 -9.42 8.71 20.33
C ILE A 9 -10.27 7.89 19.35
N PHE A 10 -11.51 7.60 19.70
CA PHE A 10 -12.43 6.88 18.83
C PHE A 10 -12.66 7.61 17.51
N ILE A 11 -12.94 8.92 17.54
CA ILE A 11 -13.12 9.73 16.34
C ILE A 11 -11.86 9.73 15.47
N LEU A 12 -10.67 9.85 16.07
CA LEU A 12 -9.40 9.79 15.35
C LEU A 12 -9.21 8.44 14.63
N LEU A 13 -9.55 7.33 15.28
CA LEU A 13 -9.48 5.99 14.67
C LEU A 13 -10.47 5.84 13.51
N VAL A 14 -11.68 6.38 13.64
CA VAL A 14 -12.68 6.38 12.57
C VAL A 14 -12.20 7.18 11.36
N ILE A 15 -11.72 8.41 11.58
CA ILE A 15 -11.17 9.27 10.52
C ILE A 15 -9.98 8.59 9.85
N TYR A 16 -9.06 8.03 10.63
CA TYR A 16 -7.90 7.30 10.11
C TYR A 16 -8.32 6.14 9.19
N SER A 17 -9.30 5.34 9.62
CA SER A 17 -9.83 4.22 8.85
C SER A 17 -10.50 4.70 7.54
N LEU A 18 -11.26 5.79 7.58
CA LEU A 18 -11.87 6.40 6.40
C LEU A 18 -10.82 6.88 5.40
N ILE A 19 -9.72 7.49 5.86
CA ILE A 19 -8.61 7.90 4.99
C ILE A 19 -8.00 6.69 4.27
N LEU A 20 -7.77 5.57 4.96
CA LEU A 20 -7.26 4.35 4.34
C LEU A 20 -8.20 3.82 3.25
N ILE A 21 -9.52 3.84 3.50
CA ILE A 21 -10.53 3.43 2.53
C ILE A 21 -10.53 4.36 1.31
N ILE A 22 -10.44 5.68 1.51
CA ILE A 22 -10.36 6.67 0.43
C ILE A 22 -9.10 6.45 -0.42
N ILE A 23 -7.94 6.25 0.20
CA ILE A 23 -6.67 5.94 -0.51
C ILE A 23 -6.83 4.68 -1.38
N LYS A 24 -7.48 3.63 -0.84
CA LYS A 24 -7.78 2.40 -1.58
C LYS A 24 -8.71 2.67 -2.76
N PHE A 25 -9.77 3.43 -2.55
CA PHE A 25 -10.75 3.77 -3.57
C PHE A 25 -10.14 4.59 -4.72
N LEU A 26 -9.26 5.55 -4.39
CA LEU A 26 -8.52 6.36 -5.35
C LEU A 26 -7.37 5.60 -6.03
N ASN A 27 -7.16 4.32 -5.71
CA ASN A 27 -6.08 3.50 -6.26
C ASN A 27 -4.66 4.07 -6.03
N ILE A 28 -4.48 4.90 -5.00
CA ILE A 28 -3.19 5.55 -4.71
C ILE A 28 -2.20 4.49 -4.26
N GLY A 29 -1.03 4.41 -4.92
CA GLY A 29 -0.01 3.41 -4.61
C GLY A 29 -0.30 2.00 -5.16
N ARG A 30 -1.37 1.82 -5.94
CA ARG A 30 -1.66 0.57 -6.66
C ARG A 30 -0.54 0.27 -7.65
N LYS A 31 -0.29 -1.01 -7.94
CA LYS A 31 0.57 -1.41 -9.07
C LYS A 31 0.08 -0.76 -10.36
N LYS A 32 1.01 -0.24 -11.17
CA LYS A 32 0.70 0.26 -12.50
C LYS A 32 0.91 -0.87 -13.51
N THR A 33 0.06 -0.94 -14.51
CA THR A 33 0.19 -1.87 -15.64
C THR A 33 0.45 -1.09 -16.89
N PHE A 34 1.40 -1.53 -17.71
CA PHE A 34 1.69 -0.94 -19.01
C PHE A 34 1.73 -2.05 -20.06
N LYS A 35 1.56 -1.71 -21.35
CA LYS A 35 1.29 -2.61 -22.49
C LYS A 35 1.78 -4.06 -22.34
N ASN A 36 3.05 -4.26 -21.96
CA ASN A 36 3.69 -5.58 -21.85
C ASN A 36 4.09 -6.00 -20.43
N CYS A 37 3.79 -5.20 -19.41
CA CYS A 37 4.19 -5.47 -18.03
C CYS A 37 3.02 -5.30 -17.04
N THR A 38 2.79 -6.35 -16.24
CA THR A 38 1.75 -6.34 -15.20
C THR A 38 2.15 -5.54 -13.95
N ASN A 39 3.40 -5.07 -13.90
CA ASN A 39 3.94 -4.23 -12.84
C ASN A 39 5.01 -3.30 -13.40
N ALA A 40 4.58 -2.09 -13.77
CA ALA A 40 5.40 -1.08 -14.41
C ALA A 40 5.99 -0.09 -13.39
N CYS A 41 7.24 0.28 -13.62
CA CYS A 41 7.90 1.38 -12.92
C CYS A 41 7.15 2.69 -13.19
N PRO A 42 6.89 3.53 -12.17
CA PRO A 42 6.24 4.82 -12.38
C PRO A 42 7.05 5.78 -13.25
N ASP A 43 8.37 5.67 -13.25
CA ASP A 43 9.27 6.67 -13.81
C ASP A 43 9.66 6.31 -15.26
N CYS A 44 10.02 5.05 -15.51
CA CYS A 44 10.50 4.59 -16.81
C CYS A 44 9.59 3.54 -17.50
N SER A 45 8.47 3.16 -16.89
CA SER A 45 7.51 2.16 -17.40
C SER A 45 8.05 0.74 -17.63
N ASN A 46 9.32 0.48 -17.29
CA ASN A 46 9.91 -0.86 -17.35
C ASN A 46 9.39 -1.78 -16.25
N ALA A 47 9.61 -3.09 -16.40
CA ALA A 47 9.16 -4.07 -15.41
C ALA A 47 9.86 -3.87 -14.06
N LEU A 48 9.08 -3.98 -12.98
CA LEU A 48 9.57 -3.92 -11.61
C LEU A 48 9.91 -5.30 -11.07
N ASN A 49 11.07 -5.42 -10.42
CA ASN A 49 11.49 -6.62 -9.71
C ASN A 49 10.99 -6.60 -8.27
N ARG A 50 10.57 -7.76 -7.76
CA ARG A 50 10.12 -7.90 -6.38
C ARG A 50 11.32 -7.98 -5.44
N THR A 51 11.31 -7.14 -4.40
CA THR A 51 12.36 -7.09 -3.39
C THR A 51 11.81 -7.51 -2.02
N LYS A 52 12.69 -7.94 -1.12
CA LYS A 52 12.31 -8.29 0.26
C LYS A 52 11.75 -7.07 0.99
N ARG A 53 10.66 -7.26 1.74
CA ARG A 53 10.08 -6.23 2.62
C ARG A 53 11.10 -5.84 3.70
N LYS A 54 11.30 -4.54 3.90
CA LYS A 54 12.00 -3.99 5.08
C LYS A 54 11.08 -4.03 6.30
N GLN A 55 11.63 -3.80 7.49
CA GLN A 55 10.83 -3.83 8.73
C GLN A 55 9.74 -2.75 8.72
N ILE A 56 10.05 -1.56 8.22
CA ILE A 56 9.10 -0.45 8.06
C ILE A 56 7.93 -0.86 7.16
N ASP A 57 8.20 -1.59 6.08
CA ASP A 57 7.17 -2.07 5.15
C ASP A 57 6.18 -3.03 5.84
N LYS A 58 6.67 -3.84 6.80
CA LYS A 58 5.81 -4.72 7.61
C LYS A 58 4.97 -3.92 8.61
N ILE A 59 5.55 -2.91 9.25
CA ILE A 59 4.82 -2.03 10.16
C ILE A 59 3.68 -1.34 9.41
N LEU A 60 3.95 -0.78 8.23
CA LEU A 60 2.93 -0.16 7.37
C LEU A 60 1.81 -1.14 6.98
N PHE A 61 2.16 -2.40 6.71
CA PHE A 61 1.17 -3.44 6.43
C PHE A 61 0.22 -3.70 7.61
N HIS A 62 0.71 -3.64 8.84
CA HIS A 62 -0.11 -3.84 10.04
C HIS A 62 -0.93 -2.59 10.41
N ILE A 63 -0.33 -1.40 10.38
CA ILE A 63 -1.02 -0.15 10.73
C ILE A 63 -2.12 0.17 9.70
N SER A 64 -1.94 -0.22 8.44
CA SER A 64 -2.99 -0.12 7.42
C SER A 64 -4.09 -1.18 7.50
N PHE A 65 -4.21 -1.88 8.64
CA PHE A 65 -5.17 -2.97 8.86
C PHE A 65 -5.16 -4.05 7.77
N ARG A 66 -4.02 -4.25 7.09
CA ARG A 66 -3.85 -5.18 5.96
C ARG A 66 -4.78 -4.90 4.77
N ILE A 67 -5.36 -3.70 4.67
CA ILE A 67 -6.21 -3.25 3.55
C ILE A 67 -5.43 -3.24 2.22
N PHE A 68 -4.12 -3.01 2.31
CA PHE A 68 -3.20 -3.00 1.19
C PHE A 68 -2.26 -4.21 1.25
N ASP A 69 -2.24 -5.06 0.22
CA ASP A 69 -1.20 -6.10 0.06
C ASP A 69 0.11 -5.46 -0.44
N LEU A 70 0.74 -4.66 0.44
CA LEU A 70 1.94 -3.89 0.14
C LEU A 70 3.13 -4.81 -0.16
N LYS A 71 3.73 -4.68 -1.32
CA LYS A 71 4.95 -5.39 -1.71
C LYS A 71 6.00 -4.36 -2.13
N ARG A 72 7.26 -4.64 -1.81
CA ARG A 72 8.39 -3.80 -2.18
C ARG A 72 8.89 -4.21 -3.55
N TYR A 73 9.18 -3.20 -4.36
CA TYR A 73 9.70 -3.38 -5.70
C TYR A 73 10.89 -2.46 -5.94
N SER A 74 11.77 -2.90 -6.83
CA SER A 74 12.89 -2.12 -7.35
C SER A 74 12.89 -2.16 -8.88
N CYS A 75 13.27 -1.05 -9.51
CA CYS A 75 13.50 -0.97 -10.94
C CYS A 75 15.00 -1.06 -11.22
N ASN A 76 15.43 -1.99 -12.06
CA ASN A 76 16.85 -2.13 -12.41
C ASN A 76 17.31 -1.05 -13.41
N GLU A 77 16.38 -0.42 -14.13
CA GLU A 77 16.69 0.52 -15.20
C GLU A 77 16.91 1.94 -14.67
N CYS A 78 16.07 2.41 -13.75
CA CYS A 78 16.15 3.77 -13.20
C CYS A 78 16.45 3.81 -11.69
N GLY A 79 16.61 2.66 -11.04
CA GLY A 79 16.91 2.58 -9.60
C GLY A 79 15.73 2.90 -8.67
N TRP A 80 14.52 3.14 -9.19
CA TRP A 80 13.35 3.42 -8.36
C TRP A 80 13.08 2.27 -7.39
N GLU A 81 12.92 2.58 -6.10
CA GLU A 81 12.46 1.63 -5.09
C GLU A 81 11.20 2.16 -4.39
N GLY A 82 10.23 1.29 -4.15
CA GLY A 82 9.05 1.68 -3.39
C GLY A 82 8.07 0.56 -3.11
N LEU A 83 7.03 0.92 -2.37
CA LEU A 83 5.91 0.03 -2.05
C LEU A 83 4.80 0.20 -3.06
N ARG A 84 4.22 -0.92 -3.49
CA ARG A 84 2.98 -0.96 -4.27
C ARG A 84 2.08 -2.04 -3.73
N TRP A 85 0.77 -1.83 -3.82
CA TRP A 85 -0.20 -2.86 -3.45
C TRP A 85 -0.89 -3.48 -4.67
N GLU A 86 -1.29 -4.74 -4.51
CA GLU A 86 -2.00 -5.50 -5.53
C GLU A 86 -3.52 -5.51 -5.29
N ASP A 87 -4.31 -5.50 -6.36
CA ASP A 87 -5.78 -5.57 -6.26
C ASP A 87 -6.30 -6.92 -5.82
N ARG A 88 -5.63 -7.97 -6.32
CA ARG A 88 -5.99 -9.34 -5.97
C ARG A 88 -5.37 -9.63 -4.62
N TYR A 89 -6.21 -9.56 -3.58
CA TYR A 89 -5.89 -10.18 -2.31
C TYR A 89 -5.64 -11.67 -2.58
N ARG A 90 -4.39 -12.11 -2.48
CA ARG A 90 -4.09 -13.55 -2.52
C ARG A 90 -4.52 -14.08 -1.14
N PRO A 91 -5.55 -14.95 -1.04
CA PRO A 91 -5.83 -15.60 0.23
C PRO A 91 -4.53 -16.26 0.68
N GLN A 92 -4.13 -16.03 1.94
CA GLN A 92 -3.06 -16.82 2.51
C GLN A 92 -3.60 -18.25 2.54
N GLY A 93 -3.01 -19.13 1.73
CA GLY A 93 -3.37 -20.54 1.72
C GLY A 93 -3.25 -21.11 3.13
N ASN A 94 -4.24 -21.92 3.50
CA ASN A 94 -4.23 -22.74 4.72
C ASN A 94 -2.95 -23.57 4.82
#